data_AF-A0A842U5E0-F1
#
_entry.id   AF-A0A842U5E0-F1
#
_cell.length_a   1.000
_cell.length_b   1.000
_cell.length_c   1.000
_cell.angle_alpha   90.00
_cell.angle_beta   90.00
_cell.angle_gamma   90.00
#
_symmetry.space_group_name_H-M   'P 1'
#
loop_
_entity.id
_entity.type
_entity.pdbx_description
1 polymer ?
#
loop_
_entity_poly.entity_id
_entity_poly.type
_entity_poly.pdbx_seq_one_letter_code
_entity_poly.pdbx_strand_id
1 'polypeptide(L)'
;MSNEKTLVKFVELMAKEISDSDLDLVNLGKSLGLDLVLFQDLRKSQEDSFVDMIRERALKKMEINNDNILKEIDYFYAGSIDFMVCDEPSGKKFFLLETNGGSNRGLSILTKKQQSMIYDGYYESILQAISSDKRKDGKTLVLVGVPINDGLIHEKVIMIEYFRNKLHESNYKVAIFNVDNFIEDFDADIAFLIADYKQLSEELEYSDNWVIFRDSAKVSVLIGDGIARRLHNDDFQNLILEDFRKIKTIIVNPVFKITDDKSLTYLASYFAKELLEKYNLKYLMFTKAFNENDLLKKLTHIIENYDKPFIIKPNGGSGGAGVIPISPNEDRANLKDIIEKSKKEFFAKFMKNRNPYPYTIQEMAQFCLIDWKNGKHTYDIRIYMAQKDGKIVPIGGLARIARGNYQGNLDKQEFVVNL
;
A
#
# COMPACT_ATOMS: atom_id res chain seq x y z
N MET A 1 -26.65 10.09 8.89
CA MET A 1 -26.39 10.76 7.60
C MET A 1 -25.68 9.77 6.71
N SER A 2 -25.98 9.70 5.40
CA SER A 2 -25.22 8.80 4.51
C SER A 2 -23.76 9.26 4.44
N ASN A 3 -22.82 8.32 4.45
CA ASN A 3 -21.39 8.63 4.46
C ASN A 3 -20.94 9.41 3.21
N GLU A 4 -21.64 9.23 2.07
CA GLU A 4 -21.43 9.98 0.83
C GLU A 4 -21.52 11.50 1.04
N LYS A 5 -22.53 12.00 1.78
CA LYS A 5 -22.68 13.44 2.06
C LYS A 5 -21.58 14.01 2.97
N THR A 6 -20.83 13.15 3.66
CA THR A 6 -19.79 13.55 4.61
C THR A 6 -18.47 13.79 3.89
N LEU A 7 -18.10 12.90 2.95
CA LEU A 7 -16.92 13.07 2.11
C LEU A 7 -17.04 14.32 1.23
N VAL A 8 -18.20 14.54 0.60
CA VAL A 8 -18.47 15.72 -0.23
C VAL A 8 -18.23 17.00 0.56
N LYS A 9 -18.86 17.13 1.73
CA LYS A 9 -18.68 18.30 2.62
C LYS A 9 -17.24 18.48 3.08
N PHE A 10 -16.55 17.39 3.40
CA PHE A 10 -15.15 17.44 3.77
C PHE A 10 -14.31 18.01 2.62
N VAL A 11 -14.49 17.50 1.39
CA VAL A 11 -13.78 18.00 0.19
C VAL A 11 -14.15 19.43 -0.15
N GLU A 12 -15.42 19.82 -0.06
CA GLU A 12 -15.87 21.21 -0.28
C GLU A 12 -15.22 22.20 0.68
N LEU A 13 -15.09 21.83 1.95
CA LEU A 13 -14.43 22.68 2.95
C LEU A 13 -12.93 22.80 2.68
N MET A 14 -12.32 21.73 2.19
CA MET A 14 -10.89 21.71 1.84
C MET A 14 -10.59 22.47 0.54
N ALA A 15 -11.50 22.47 -0.43
CA ALA A 15 -11.28 23.17 -1.69
C ALA A 15 -11.07 24.69 -1.54
N LYS A 16 -11.49 25.29 -0.41
CA LYS A 16 -11.34 26.73 -0.13
C LYS A 16 -9.95 27.08 0.42
N GLU A 17 -9.50 26.35 1.43
CA GLU A 17 -8.19 26.51 2.08
C GLU A 17 -7.89 25.20 2.83
N ILE A 18 -6.75 24.56 2.55
CA ILE A 18 -6.37 23.29 3.16
C ILE A 18 -5.34 23.56 4.26
N SER A 19 -5.66 23.17 5.49
CA SER A 19 -4.65 23.07 6.55
C SER A 19 -3.76 21.85 6.29
N ASP A 20 -2.45 22.03 6.36
CA ASP A 20 -1.51 20.90 6.38
C ASP A 20 -1.38 20.27 7.79
N SER A 21 -2.11 20.82 8.76
CA SER A 21 -2.20 20.30 10.12
C SER A 21 -3.09 19.08 10.18
N ASP A 22 -2.44 17.93 10.39
CA ASP A 22 -3.08 16.65 10.71
C ASP A 22 -4.13 16.79 11.83
N LEU A 23 -3.84 17.60 12.86
CA LEU A 23 -4.76 17.84 13.98
C LEU A 23 -6.04 18.56 13.51
N ASP A 24 -5.90 19.59 12.69
CA ASP A 24 -7.04 20.39 12.23
C ASP A 24 -7.94 19.57 11.32
N LEU A 25 -7.34 18.79 10.40
CA LEU A 25 -8.06 17.90 9.50
C LEU A 25 -8.78 16.77 10.25
N VAL A 26 -8.14 16.18 11.27
CA VAL A 26 -8.77 15.17 12.13
C VAL A 26 -9.94 15.78 12.92
N ASN A 27 -9.77 16.98 13.49
CA ASN A 27 -10.84 17.67 14.22
C ASN A 27 -12.01 18.02 13.31
N LEU A 28 -11.73 18.53 12.11
CA LEU A 28 -12.74 18.80 11.09
C LEU A 28 -13.49 17.51 10.71
N GLY A 29 -12.77 16.44 10.39
CA GLY A 29 -13.38 15.16 10.05
C GLY A 29 -14.29 14.63 11.16
N LYS A 30 -13.82 14.67 12.43
CA LYS A 30 -14.63 14.31 13.61
C LYS A 30 -15.87 15.18 13.74
N SER A 31 -15.78 16.49 13.49
CA SER A 31 -16.94 17.39 13.51
C SER A 31 -18.00 17.05 12.45
N LEU A 32 -17.59 16.39 11.36
CA LEU A 32 -18.47 15.91 10.29
C LEU A 32 -18.94 14.46 10.51
N GLY A 33 -18.49 13.80 11.58
CA GLY A 33 -18.84 12.41 11.90
C GLY A 33 -17.91 11.35 11.30
N LEU A 34 -16.72 11.74 10.82
CA LEU A 34 -15.67 10.80 10.40
C LEU A 34 -14.84 10.36 11.62
N ASP A 35 -14.46 9.08 11.67
CA ASP A 35 -13.57 8.55 12.70
C ASP A 35 -12.12 8.57 12.21
N LEU A 36 -11.49 9.76 12.27
CA LEU A 36 -10.13 9.97 11.78
C LEU A 36 -9.09 9.76 12.89
N VAL A 37 -7.97 9.15 12.50
CA VAL A 37 -6.85 8.81 13.41
C VAL A 37 -5.78 9.90 13.39
N LEU A 38 -5.25 10.26 14.57
CA LEU A 38 -4.16 11.23 14.72
C LEU A 38 -2.84 10.53 15.03
N PHE A 39 -1.75 10.91 14.35
CA PHE A 39 -0.42 10.30 14.52
C PHE A 39 0.66 11.28 15.03
N GLN A 40 0.27 12.46 15.51
CA GLN A 40 1.19 13.54 15.86
C GLN A 40 2.29 13.12 16.85
N ASP A 41 1.97 12.39 17.91
CA ASP A 41 2.96 12.02 18.93
C ASP A 41 4.00 11.03 18.40
N LEU A 42 3.57 10.09 17.54
CA LEU A 42 4.46 9.14 16.87
C LEU A 42 5.34 9.82 15.82
N ARG A 43 4.82 10.85 15.14
CA ARG A 43 5.61 11.67 14.23
C ARG A 43 6.68 12.47 14.98
N LYS A 44 6.35 13.00 16.16
CA LYS A 44 7.26 13.77 17.01
C LYS A 44 8.37 12.94 17.64
N SER A 45 8.19 11.62 17.79
CA SER A 45 9.22 10.74 18.35
C SER A 45 10.31 10.34 17.35
N GLN A 46 10.16 10.71 16.07
CA GLN A 46 11.13 10.37 15.02
C GLN A 46 12.19 11.46 14.83
N GLU A 47 13.42 11.04 14.56
CA GLU A 47 14.56 11.93 14.34
C GLU A 47 15.00 11.95 12.87
N ASP A 48 14.70 13.04 12.16
CA ASP A 48 15.06 13.17 10.74
C ASP A 48 16.55 13.02 10.47
N SER A 49 17.41 13.51 11.37
CA SER A 49 18.88 13.44 11.19
C SER A 49 19.40 11.99 11.20
N PHE A 50 18.83 11.13 12.06
CA PHE A 50 19.15 9.71 12.10
C PHE A 50 18.68 9.00 10.83
N VAL A 51 17.46 9.30 10.37
CA VAL A 51 16.90 8.72 9.15
C VAL A 51 17.68 9.17 7.92
N ASP A 52 18.07 10.43 7.84
CA ASP A 52 18.90 10.98 6.76
C ASP A 52 20.25 10.25 6.68
N MET A 53 20.92 10.03 7.82
CA MET A 53 22.18 9.27 7.87
C MET A 53 22.01 7.86 7.30
N ILE A 54 20.94 7.15 7.66
CA ILE A 54 20.67 5.81 7.14
C ILE A 54 20.38 5.86 5.64
N ARG A 55 19.54 6.80 5.21
CA ARG A 55 19.18 6.99 3.80
C ARG A 55 20.41 7.23 2.93
N GLU A 56 21.30 8.13 3.33
CA GLU A 56 22.52 8.45 2.59
C GLU A 56 23.45 7.24 2.47
N ARG A 57 23.58 6.43 3.53
CA ARG A 57 24.35 5.17 3.48
C ARG A 57 23.71 4.16 2.53
N ALA A 58 22.39 4.03 2.56
CA ALA A 58 21.65 3.14 1.67
C ALA A 58 21.81 3.56 0.21
N LEU A 59 21.64 4.85 -0.10
CA LEU A 59 21.83 5.41 -1.44
C LEU A 59 23.24 5.15 -1.96
N LYS A 60 24.28 5.48 -1.19
CA LYS A 60 25.67 5.18 -1.56
C LYS A 60 25.88 3.71 -1.89
N LYS A 61 25.31 2.80 -1.10
CA LYS A 61 25.43 1.35 -1.33
C LYS A 61 24.74 0.91 -2.63
N MET A 62 23.54 1.43 -2.91
CA MET A 62 22.79 1.09 -4.13
C MET A 62 23.44 1.69 -5.38
N GLU A 63 23.97 2.91 -5.29
CA GLU A 63 24.62 3.60 -6.41
C GLU A 63 25.89 2.89 -6.89
N ILE A 64 26.67 2.29 -5.98
CA ILE A 64 27.87 1.50 -6.35
C ILE A 64 27.54 0.40 -7.37
N ASN A 65 26.36 -0.20 -7.26
CA ASN A 65 25.92 -1.29 -8.13
C ASN A 65 24.88 -0.87 -9.18
N ASN A 66 24.47 0.40 -9.20
CA ASN A 66 23.32 0.91 -9.97
C ASN A 66 22.00 0.19 -9.65
N ASP A 67 21.85 -0.32 -8.42
CA ASP A 67 20.65 -1.07 -7.99
C ASP A 67 19.44 -0.16 -7.72
N ASN A 68 19.62 1.16 -7.72
CA ASN A 68 18.56 2.14 -7.54
C ASN A 68 18.00 2.72 -8.85
N ILE A 69 18.45 2.29 -10.03
CA ILE A 69 17.96 2.82 -11.30
C ILE A 69 16.77 2.01 -11.79
N LEU A 70 15.66 2.67 -12.11
CA LEU A 70 14.52 2.05 -12.76
C LEU A 70 14.73 2.02 -14.26
N LYS A 71 14.64 0.82 -14.84
CA LYS A 71 14.65 0.66 -16.31
C LYS A 71 13.41 1.27 -16.96
N GLU A 72 12.29 1.18 -16.27
CA GLU A 72 10.98 1.65 -16.73
C GLU A 72 10.37 2.53 -15.63
N ILE A 73 10.37 3.85 -15.85
CA ILE A 73 10.06 4.86 -14.83
C ILE A 73 8.56 5.00 -14.52
N ASP A 74 7.71 4.29 -15.25
CA ASP A 74 6.26 4.30 -15.11
C ASP A 74 5.73 3.08 -14.35
N TYR A 75 6.61 2.16 -13.94
CA TYR A 75 6.24 0.94 -13.20
C TYR A 75 6.01 1.19 -11.70
N PHE A 76 6.70 2.19 -11.14
CA PHE A 76 6.70 2.46 -9.71
C PHE A 76 6.93 3.95 -9.42
N TYR A 77 6.21 4.47 -8.42
CA TYR A 77 6.24 5.86 -8.00
C TYR A 77 6.48 5.97 -6.49
N ALA A 78 5.73 5.23 -5.67
CA ALA A 78 5.86 5.29 -4.22
C ALA A 78 5.26 4.07 -3.54
N GLY A 79 5.86 3.61 -2.45
CA GLY A 79 5.40 2.43 -1.73
C GLY A 79 6.20 2.17 -0.47
N SER A 80 5.92 1.03 0.15
CA SER A 80 6.65 0.51 1.28
C SER A 80 6.81 -1.00 1.22
N ILE A 81 7.79 -1.55 1.93
CA ILE A 81 8.02 -2.98 2.04
C ILE A 81 8.17 -3.32 3.51
N ASP A 82 7.49 -4.38 3.94
CA ASP A 82 7.52 -4.91 5.30
C ASP A 82 8.54 -6.05 5.39
N PHE A 83 9.38 -6.02 6.42
CA PHE A 83 10.43 -6.98 6.68
C PHE A 83 10.33 -7.55 8.08
N MET A 84 10.42 -8.87 8.19
CA MET A 84 10.72 -9.52 9.47
C MET A 84 12.23 -9.52 9.68
N VAL A 85 12.66 -9.35 10.93
CA VAL A 85 14.08 -9.32 11.29
C VAL A 85 14.43 -10.58 12.08
N CYS A 86 15.53 -11.23 11.73
CA CYS A 86 16.05 -12.42 12.38
C CYS A 86 17.50 -12.22 12.80
N ASP A 87 17.88 -12.82 13.93
CA ASP A 87 19.27 -12.93 14.38
C ASP A 87 19.91 -14.19 13.83
N GLU A 88 21.09 -14.03 13.22
CA GLU A 88 21.98 -15.13 12.87
C GLU A 88 23.39 -14.89 13.45
N PRO A 89 24.25 -15.93 13.56
CA PRO A 89 25.62 -15.77 13.98
C PRO A 89 26.42 -14.74 13.16
N SER A 90 26.10 -14.59 11.87
CA SER A 90 26.72 -13.59 10.97
C SER A 90 26.13 -12.18 11.06
N GLY A 91 25.14 -11.96 11.94
CA GLY A 91 24.40 -10.71 12.08
C GLY A 91 22.94 -10.81 11.65
N LYS A 92 22.27 -9.66 11.53
CA LYS A 92 20.85 -9.60 11.19
C LYS A 92 20.59 -10.10 9.76
N LYS A 93 19.55 -10.90 9.61
CA LYS A 93 18.94 -11.26 8.33
C LYS A 93 17.51 -10.74 8.26
N PHE A 94 17.03 -10.54 7.04
CA PHE A 94 15.72 -9.95 6.79
C PHE A 94 14.89 -10.90 5.93
N PHE A 95 13.61 -11.04 6.25
CA PHE A 95 12.65 -11.74 5.41
C PHE A 95 11.64 -10.74 4.89
N LEU A 96 11.43 -10.71 3.58
CA LEU A 96 10.42 -9.87 2.97
C LEU A 96 9.03 -10.46 3.27
N LEU A 97 8.18 -9.67 3.94
CA LEU A 97 6.82 -10.08 4.33
C LEU A 97 5.76 -9.65 3.32
N GLU A 98 5.78 -8.38 2.91
CA GLU A 98 4.74 -7.79 2.07
C GLU A 98 5.26 -6.55 1.35
N THR A 99 4.88 -6.37 0.09
CA THR A 99 5.15 -5.14 -0.68
C THR A 99 3.86 -4.34 -0.80
N ASN A 100 3.89 -3.08 -0.39
CA ASN A 100 2.75 -2.19 -0.24
C ASN A 100 2.93 -0.93 -1.09
N GLY A 101 2.49 -0.92 -2.35
CA GLY A 101 2.47 0.33 -3.12
C GLY A 101 1.15 0.63 -3.81
N GLY A 102 0.26 -0.35 -3.93
CA GLY A 102 -1.04 -0.05 -4.51
C GLY A 102 -1.88 0.88 -3.62
N SER A 103 -2.16 0.47 -2.37
CA SER A 103 -2.93 1.27 -1.39
C SER A 103 -2.01 1.66 -0.23
N ASN A 104 -0.97 2.45 -0.53
CA ASN A 104 -0.05 2.91 0.50
C ASN A 104 -0.77 3.90 1.44
N ARG A 105 -0.67 3.62 2.74
CA ARG A 105 -1.38 4.33 3.83
C ARG A 105 -0.53 4.36 5.09
N GLY A 106 -0.94 5.19 6.04
CA GLY A 106 -0.17 5.43 7.25
C GLY A 106 1.07 6.22 6.88
N LEU A 107 0.89 7.26 6.05
CA LEU A 107 1.95 8.22 5.70
C LEU A 107 1.97 9.39 6.68
N SER A 108 0.83 9.69 7.32
CA SER A 108 0.68 10.72 8.36
C SER A 108 1.63 10.52 9.55
N ILE A 109 2.06 9.28 9.79
CA ILE A 109 3.03 8.92 10.81
C ILE A 109 4.45 9.40 10.50
N LEU A 110 4.83 9.48 9.22
CA LEU A 110 6.16 9.92 8.82
C LEU A 110 6.37 11.39 9.17
N THR A 111 7.62 11.82 9.34
CA THR A 111 7.94 13.24 9.53
C THR A 111 7.51 14.05 8.31
N LYS A 112 7.32 15.38 8.45
CA LYS A 112 6.95 16.24 7.32
C LYS A 112 7.96 16.19 6.18
N LYS A 113 9.25 16.06 6.51
CA LYS A 113 10.33 15.87 5.53
C LYS A 113 10.21 14.54 4.79
N GLN A 114 9.92 13.45 5.48
CA GLN A 114 9.72 12.14 4.85
C GLN A 114 8.44 12.11 4.01
N GLN A 115 7.36 12.73 4.49
CA GLN A 115 6.11 12.90 3.76
C GLN A 115 6.34 13.62 2.43
N SER A 116 7.05 14.75 2.43
CA SER A 116 7.33 15.46 1.18
C SER A 116 8.10 14.61 0.17
N MET A 117 9.09 13.84 0.62
CA MET A 117 9.84 12.96 -0.26
C MET A 117 9.02 11.79 -0.82
N ILE A 118 8.11 11.20 -0.04
CA ILE A 118 7.24 10.15 -0.59
C ILE A 118 6.18 10.73 -1.53
N TYR A 119 5.68 11.93 -1.23
CA TYR A 119 4.77 12.65 -2.13
C TYR A 119 5.45 13.06 -3.43
N ASP A 120 6.74 13.40 -3.42
CA ASP A 120 7.50 13.64 -4.64
C ASP A 120 7.41 12.45 -5.61
N GLY A 121 7.44 11.22 -5.10
CA GLY A 121 7.24 10.04 -5.94
C GLY A 121 5.89 9.98 -6.63
N TYR A 122 4.82 10.32 -5.93
CA TYR A 122 3.50 10.45 -6.56
C TYR A 122 3.44 11.62 -7.54
N TYR A 123 4.10 12.74 -7.21
CA TYR A 123 4.13 13.95 -8.04
C TYR A 123 4.80 13.71 -9.40
N GLU A 124 5.79 12.80 -9.48
CA GLU A 124 6.37 12.34 -10.74
C GLU A 124 5.31 11.87 -11.75
N SER A 125 4.24 11.19 -11.30
CA SER A 125 3.17 10.75 -12.20
C SER A 125 2.39 11.92 -12.81
N ILE A 126 2.25 13.02 -12.08
CA ILE A 126 1.59 14.25 -12.54
C ILE A 126 2.50 14.98 -13.52
N LEU A 127 3.80 15.10 -13.21
CA LEU A 127 4.79 15.68 -14.12
C LEU A 127 4.88 14.90 -15.44
N GLN A 128 4.83 13.57 -15.40
CA GLN A 128 4.80 12.73 -16.59
C GLN A 128 3.52 12.94 -17.42
N ALA A 129 2.37 13.09 -16.77
CA ALA A 129 1.11 13.39 -17.46
C ALA A 129 1.15 14.77 -18.16
N ILE A 130 1.64 15.79 -17.46
CA ILE A 130 1.81 17.14 -18.00
C ILE A 130 2.79 17.12 -19.19
N SER A 131 3.96 16.50 -19.01
CA SER A 131 5.00 16.48 -20.04
C SER A 131 4.59 15.68 -21.29
N SER A 132 3.81 14.61 -21.13
CA SER A 132 3.40 13.77 -22.26
C SER A 132 2.19 14.32 -23.02
N ASP A 133 1.36 15.15 -22.35
CA ASP A 133 0.10 15.72 -22.86
C ASP A 133 -0.63 14.76 -23.82
N LYS A 134 -0.83 13.51 -23.37
CA LYS A 134 -1.50 12.50 -24.20
C LYS A 134 -2.93 12.91 -24.59
N ARG A 135 -3.55 13.83 -23.82
CA ARG A 135 -4.88 14.41 -24.09
C ARG A 135 -4.85 15.43 -25.22
N LYS A 136 -3.75 16.16 -25.42
CA LYS A 136 -3.54 17.21 -26.43
C LYS A 136 -4.42 18.44 -26.25
N ASP A 137 -4.83 18.69 -25.02
CA ASP A 137 -5.65 19.84 -24.63
C ASP A 137 -4.95 20.72 -23.58
N GLY A 138 -3.70 20.39 -23.23
CA GLY A 138 -2.94 21.11 -22.19
C GLY A 138 -3.49 20.93 -20.78
N LYS A 139 -4.48 20.05 -20.57
CA LYS A 139 -5.12 19.82 -19.26
C LYS A 139 -4.70 18.47 -18.67
N THR A 140 -4.56 18.42 -17.34
CA THR A 140 -4.32 17.17 -16.60
C THR A 140 -5.44 16.90 -15.60
N LEU A 141 -6.14 15.77 -15.79
CA LEU A 141 -7.12 15.30 -14.81
C LEU A 141 -6.51 14.20 -13.95
N VAL A 142 -6.37 14.46 -12.64
CA VAL A 142 -5.86 13.52 -11.64
C VAL A 142 -7.02 13.00 -10.81
N LEU A 143 -7.29 11.70 -10.90
CA LEU A 143 -8.29 11.05 -10.06
C LEU A 143 -7.64 10.48 -8.80
N VAL A 144 -8.17 10.83 -7.64
CA VAL A 144 -7.71 10.35 -6.33
C VAL A 144 -8.81 9.51 -5.68
N GLY A 145 -8.64 8.20 -5.71
CA GLY A 145 -9.62 7.25 -5.20
C GLY A 145 -9.42 6.91 -3.74
N VAL A 146 -10.49 6.99 -2.97
CA VAL A 146 -10.48 6.71 -1.53
C VAL A 146 -11.43 5.56 -1.16
N PRO A 147 -11.12 4.77 -0.13
CA PRO A 147 -12.06 3.78 0.39
C PRO A 147 -13.30 4.44 1.00
N ILE A 148 -14.39 3.69 0.98
CA ILE A 148 -15.61 4.04 1.72
C ILE A 148 -15.26 4.11 3.22
N ASN A 149 -15.61 5.22 3.87
CA ASN A 149 -15.35 5.47 5.30
C ASN A 149 -13.86 5.42 5.67
N ASP A 150 -12.98 5.94 4.80
CA ASP A 150 -11.55 5.92 5.06
C ASP A 150 -11.18 6.79 6.28
N GLY A 151 -10.80 6.13 7.39
CA GLY A 151 -10.29 6.79 8.59
C GLY A 151 -8.96 7.53 8.38
N LEU A 152 -8.33 7.36 7.21
CA LEU A 152 -7.09 8.02 6.81
C LEU A 152 -7.26 8.98 5.61
N ILE A 153 -8.49 9.40 5.29
CA ILE A 153 -8.75 10.32 4.17
C ILE A 153 -7.92 11.62 4.24
N HIS A 154 -7.66 12.11 5.45
CA HIS A 154 -6.83 13.30 5.69
C HIS A 154 -5.41 13.15 5.10
N GLU A 155 -4.87 11.93 4.97
CA GLU A 155 -3.57 11.71 4.33
C GLU A 155 -3.59 12.07 2.84
N LYS A 156 -4.71 11.82 2.14
CA LYS A 156 -4.87 12.18 0.72
C LYS A 156 -5.02 13.68 0.55
N VAL A 157 -5.62 14.34 1.53
CA VAL A 157 -5.78 15.80 1.56
C VAL A 157 -4.43 16.48 1.70
N ILE A 158 -3.63 16.06 2.68
CA ILE A 158 -2.27 16.59 2.89
C ILE A 158 -1.42 16.38 1.62
N MET A 159 -1.55 15.21 0.98
CA MET A 159 -0.86 14.90 -0.28
C MET A 159 -1.30 15.81 -1.43
N ILE A 160 -2.61 16.02 -1.63
CA ILE A 160 -3.14 16.90 -2.67
C ILE A 160 -2.72 18.35 -2.41
N GLU A 161 -2.71 18.80 -1.16
CA GLU A 161 -2.25 20.13 -0.80
C GLU A 161 -0.78 20.33 -1.13
N TYR A 162 0.04 19.32 -0.83
CA TYR A 162 1.44 19.32 -1.20
C TYR A 162 1.63 19.46 -2.73
N PHE A 163 0.84 18.73 -3.53
CA PHE A 163 0.87 18.88 -4.99
C PHE A 163 0.39 20.24 -5.45
N ARG A 164 -0.71 20.74 -4.89
CA ARG A 164 -1.28 22.05 -5.24
C ARG A 164 -0.24 23.16 -5.05
N ASN A 165 0.46 23.16 -3.92
CA ASN A 165 1.49 24.16 -3.64
C ASN A 165 2.66 24.07 -4.63
N LYS A 166 3.16 22.87 -4.92
CA LYS A 166 4.21 22.68 -5.95
C LYS A 166 3.79 23.09 -7.36
N LEU A 167 2.53 22.80 -7.72
CA LEU A 167 1.97 23.17 -9.03
C LEU A 167 1.81 24.69 -9.13
N HIS A 168 1.37 25.36 -8.07
CA HIS A 168 1.30 26.82 -8.02
C HIS A 168 2.69 27.48 -8.07
N GLU A 169 3.69 26.94 -7.38
CA GLU A 169 5.09 27.36 -7.50
C GLU A 169 5.60 27.22 -8.94
N SER A 170 5.04 26.28 -9.69
CA SER A 170 5.32 26.04 -11.12
C SER A 170 4.36 26.79 -12.06
N ASN A 171 3.60 27.77 -11.55
CA ASN A 171 2.64 28.61 -12.28
C ASN A 171 1.44 27.90 -12.92
N TYR A 172 1.08 26.70 -12.43
CA TYR A 172 -0.15 26.04 -12.85
C TYR A 172 -1.36 26.49 -12.03
N LYS A 173 -2.49 26.64 -12.71
CA LYS A 173 -3.81 26.76 -12.08
C LYS A 173 -4.31 25.38 -11.70
N VAL A 174 -4.77 25.25 -10.46
CA VAL A 174 -5.21 23.98 -9.89
C VAL A 174 -6.65 24.10 -9.41
N ALA A 175 -7.49 23.14 -9.80
CA ALA A 175 -8.84 22.97 -9.28
C ALA A 175 -8.94 21.66 -8.48
N ILE A 176 -9.80 21.66 -7.45
CA ILE A 176 -10.11 20.47 -6.64
C ILE A 176 -11.61 20.25 -6.68
N PHE A 177 -12.01 19.05 -7.10
CA PHE A 177 -13.38 18.62 -7.25
C PHE A 177 -13.66 17.37 -6.42
N ASN A 178 -14.95 17.17 -6.14
CA ASN A 178 -15.54 15.88 -5.83
C ASN A 178 -16.52 15.51 -6.96
N VAL A 179 -17.16 14.36 -6.83
CA VAL A 179 -18.12 13.85 -7.82
C VAL A 179 -19.30 14.80 -8.05
N ASP A 180 -19.77 15.52 -7.03
CA ASP A 180 -20.96 16.36 -7.10
C ASP A 180 -20.70 17.70 -7.79
N ASN A 181 -19.48 18.24 -7.67
CA ASN A 181 -19.12 19.56 -8.21
C ASN A 181 -18.15 19.52 -9.40
N PHE A 182 -17.82 18.32 -9.90
CA PHE A 182 -16.94 18.17 -11.05
C PHE A 182 -17.53 18.81 -12.31
N ILE A 183 -16.71 19.59 -13.01
CA ILE A 183 -17.03 20.21 -14.29
C ILE A 183 -15.99 19.72 -15.29
N GLU A 184 -16.42 19.10 -16.38
CA GLU A 184 -15.51 18.53 -17.37
C GLU A 184 -14.62 19.59 -18.03
N ASP A 185 -15.21 20.72 -18.43
CA ASP A 185 -14.48 21.83 -19.04
C ASP A 185 -14.00 22.83 -17.98
N PHE A 186 -13.18 22.36 -17.05
CA PHE A 186 -12.59 23.22 -16.02
C PHE A 186 -11.55 24.18 -16.61
N ASP A 187 -11.50 25.43 -16.12
CA ASP A 187 -10.56 26.47 -16.58
C ASP A 187 -9.12 26.32 -16.05
N ALA A 188 -8.90 25.37 -15.15
CA ALA A 188 -7.59 25.09 -14.57
C ALA A 188 -6.70 24.25 -15.51
N ASP A 189 -5.38 24.33 -15.31
CA ASP A 189 -4.43 23.50 -16.04
C ASP A 189 -4.42 22.06 -15.48
N ILE A 190 -4.58 21.92 -14.17
CA ILE A 190 -4.70 20.64 -13.47
C ILE A 190 -5.97 20.61 -12.62
N ALA A 191 -6.70 19.51 -12.69
CA ALA A 191 -7.85 19.22 -11.83
C ALA A 191 -7.61 17.95 -11.01
N PHE A 192 -7.81 18.02 -9.70
CA PHE A 192 -7.90 16.86 -8.83
C PHE A 192 -9.37 16.49 -8.61
N LEU A 193 -9.75 15.26 -8.92
CA LEU A 193 -11.07 14.72 -8.60
C LEU A 193 -10.94 13.69 -7.47
N ILE A 194 -11.51 14.00 -6.31
CA ILE A 194 -11.50 13.13 -5.13
C ILE A 194 -12.85 12.40 -5.04
N ALA A 195 -12.81 11.08 -5.00
CA ALA A 195 -14.01 10.27 -4.99
C ALA A 195 -13.78 8.95 -4.27
N ASP A 196 -14.81 8.42 -3.60
CA ASP A 196 -14.72 7.10 -3.02
C ASP A 196 -14.88 5.98 -4.06
N TYR A 197 -14.42 4.78 -3.73
CA TYR A 197 -14.45 3.64 -4.64
C TYR A 197 -15.86 3.22 -5.07
N LYS A 198 -16.90 3.56 -4.30
CA LYS A 198 -18.28 3.25 -4.69
C LYS A 198 -18.72 4.21 -5.79
N GLN A 199 -18.55 5.52 -5.57
CA GLN A 199 -18.86 6.54 -6.56
C GLN A 199 -18.10 6.28 -7.87
N LEU A 200 -16.82 5.93 -7.77
CA LEU A 200 -16.00 5.65 -8.94
C LEU A 200 -16.40 4.39 -9.69
N SER A 201 -16.87 3.35 -9.01
CA SER A 201 -17.28 2.11 -9.69
C SER A 201 -18.52 2.28 -10.58
N GLU A 202 -19.32 3.32 -10.33
CA GLU A 202 -20.54 3.62 -11.08
C GLU A 202 -20.30 4.61 -12.24
N GLU A 203 -19.20 5.37 -12.20
CA GLU A 203 -18.96 6.55 -13.06
C GLU A 203 -17.73 6.41 -13.97
N LEU A 204 -16.97 5.31 -13.85
CA LEU A 204 -15.77 5.08 -14.64
C LEU A 204 -15.98 4.04 -15.74
N GLU A 205 -15.53 4.40 -16.94
CA GLU A 205 -15.50 3.55 -18.11
C GLU A 205 -14.08 3.45 -18.69
N TYR A 206 -13.92 2.57 -19.68
CA TYR A 206 -12.69 2.47 -20.45
C TYR A 206 -12.99 2.38 -21.94
N SER A 207 -12.42 3.31 -22.71
CA SER A 207 -12.53 3.37 -24.17
C SER A 207 -11.34 4.11 -24.78
N ASP A 208 -10.98 3.79 -26.02
CA ASP A 208 -9.85 4.39 -26.76
C ASP A 208 -8.52 4.42 -26.00
N ASN A 209 -8.30 3.39 -25.19
CA ASN A 209 -7.19 3.25 -24.26
C ASN A 209 -7.14 4.29 -23.12
N TRP A 210 -8.24 4.96 -22.82
CA TRP A 210 -8.39 5.91 -21.72
C TRP A 210 -9.31 5.35 -20.65
N VAL A 211 -8.98 5.63 -19.39
CA VAL A 211 -10.00 5.64 -18.33
C VAL A 211 -10.80 6.93 -18.47
N ILE A 212 -12.12 6.80 -18.50
CA ILE A 212 -13.06 7.89 -18.75
C ILE A 212 -13.95 8.04 -17.52
N PHE A 213 -14.14 9.26 -17.05
CA PHE A 213 -15.09 9.60 -16.00
C PHE A 213 -16.31 10.30 -16.62
N ARG A 214 -17.53 9.86 -16.27
CA ARG A 214 -18.80 10.41 -16.78
C ARG A 214 -18.82 10.56 -18.29
N ASP A 215 -18.61 9.44 -18.99
CA ASP A 215 -18.74 9.27 -20.44
C ASP A 215 -17.73 10.02 -21.34
N SER A 216 -17.12 11.12 -20.88
CA SER A 216 -16.30 12.00 -21.73
C SER A 216 -14.96 12.42 -21.13
N ALA A 217 -14.84 12.55 -19.81
CA ALA A 217 -13.65 13.12 -19.18
C ALA A 217 -12.49 12.11 -19.10
N LYS A 218 -11.50 12.24 -19.99
CA LYS A 218 -10.30 11.39 -20.03
C LYS A 218 -9.41 11.56 -18.80
N VAL A 219 -9.23 10.54 -17.99
CA VAL A 219 -8.37 10.64 -16.79
C VAL A 219 -6.90 10.53 -17.17
N SER A 220 -6.08 11.52 -16.80
CA SER A 220 -4.64 11.53 -17.07
C SER A 220 -3.85 10.67 -16.09
N VAL A 221 -4.19 10.74 -14.80
CA VAL A 221 -3.49 10.04 -13.72
C VAL A 221 -4.50 9.39 -12.76
N LEU A 222 -4.26 8.14 -12.39
CA LEU A 222 -4.99 7.42 -11.34
C LEU A 222 -4.10 7.24 -10.10
N ILE A 223 -4.43 7.97 -9.03
CA ILE A 223 -3.80 7.80 -7.71
C ILE A 223 -4.73 6.99 -6.81
N GLY A 224 -4.26 5.80 -6.42
CA GLY A 224 -5.02 4.82 -5.65
C GLY A 224 -5.34 3.60 -6.51
N ASP A 225 -4.57 2.54 -6.32
CA ASP A 225 -4.71 1.25 -7.02
C ASP A 225 -6.11 0.64 -6.98
N GLY A 226 -6.86 0.95 -5.92
CA GLY A 226 -8.18 0.45 -5.70
C GLY A 226 -9.12 0.83 -6.83
N ILE A 227 -8.86 1.93 -7.53
CA ILE A 227 -9.67 2.37 -8.67
C ILE A 227 -9.45 1.45 -9.85
N ALA A 228 -8.20 1.27 -10.29
CA ALA A 228 -7.88 0.43 -11.46
C ALA A 228 -8.42 -1.00 -11.30
N ARG A 229 -8.39 -1.56 -10.09
CA ARG A 229 -8.94 -2.91 -9.84
C ARG A 229 -10.47 -3.02 -9.90
N ARG A 230 -11.17 -1.91 -9.64
CA ARG A 230 -12.64 -1.88 -9.60
C ARG A 230 -13.24 -1.41 -10.91
N LEU A 231 -12.40 -1.10 -11.90
CA LEU A 231 -12.84 -0.80 -13.24
C LEU A 231 -13.20 -2.10 -13.96
N HIS A 232 -14.50 -2.40 -14.00
CA HIS A 232 -15.05 -3.63 -14.56
C HIS A 232 -15.16 -3.56 -16.09
N ASN A 233 -14.01 -3.56 -16.76
CA ASN A 233 -13.93 -3.60 -18.23
C ASN A 233 -12.89 -4.63 -18.66
N ASP A 234 -13.30 -5.61 -19.48
CA ASP A 234 -12.45 -6.74 -19.85
C ASP A 234 -11.20 -6.32 -20.62
N ASP A 235 -11.31 -5.35 -21.54
CA ASP A 235 -10.17 -4.85 -22.31
C ASP A 235 -9.15 -4.16 -21.40
N PHE A 236 -9.60 -3.34 -20.46
CA PHE A 236 -8.74 -2.71 -19.47
C PHE A 236 -8.04 -3.75 -18.60
N GLN A 237 -8.77 -4.73 -18.08
CA GLN A 237 -8.20 -5.78 -17.23
C GLN A 237 -7.16 -6.61 -18.00
N ASN A 238 -7.43 -6.93 -19.27
CA ASN A 238 -6.48 -7.63 -20.14
C ASN A 238 -5.22 -6.78 -20.39
N LEU A 239 -5.38 -5.50 -20.74
CA LEU A 239 -4.26 -4.61 -21.00
C LEU A 239 -3.39 -4.36 -19.77
N ILE A 240 -3.99 -4.20 -18.58
CA ILE A 240 -3.22 -4.14 -17.32
C ILE A 240 -2.36 -5.40 -17.13
N LEU A 241 -2.88 -6.56 -17.50
CA LEU A 241 -2.20 -7.83 -17.31
C LEU A 241 -1.08 -8.06 -18.32
N GLU A 242 -1.33 -7.74 -19.60
CA GLU A 242 -0.40 -7.99 -20.70
C GLU A 242 0.63 -6.88 -20.86
N ASP A 243 0.17 -5.63 -20.96
CA ASP A 243 1.01 -4.46 -21.25
C ASP A 243 0.29 -3.15 -20.90
N PHE A 244 0.34 -2.76 -19.62
CA PHE A 244 -0.38 -1.58 -19.12
C PHE A 244 0.05 -0.28 -19.81
N ARG A 245 1.21 -0.24 -20.48
CA ARG A 245 1.72 0.92 -21.22
C ARG A 245 0.86 1.29 -22.43
N LYS A 246 0.02 0.36 -22.90
CA LYS A 246 -1.00 0.62 -23.93
C LYS A 246 -2.13 1.50 -23.41
N ILE A 247 -2.32 1.57 -22.09
CA ILE A 247 -3.27 2.46 -21.43
C ILE A 247 -2.66 3.87 -21.43
N LYS A 248 -3.42 4.85 -21.93
CA LYS A 248 -2.97 6.24 -22.01
C LYS A 248 -2.96 6.92 -20.65
N THR A 249 -3.93 6.59 -19.80
CA THR A 249 -3.99 6.98 -18.39
C THR A 249 -2.80 6.41 -17.62
N ILE A 250 -2.06 7.26 -16.91
CA ILE A 250 -1.00 6.83 -16.00
C ILE A 250 -1.63 6.22 -14.76
N ILE A 251 -1.36 4.94 -14.53
CA ILE A 251 -1.76 4.25 -13.30
C ILE A 251 -0.61 4.38 -12.32
N VAL A 252 -0.85 4.87 -11.10
CA VAL A 252 0.22 4.92 -10.11
C VAL A 252 0.47 3.52 -9.53
N ASN A 253 1.73 3.08 -9.66
CA ASN A 253 2.27 1.79 -9.22
C ASN A 253 1.59 0.55 -9.87
N PRO A 254 1.58 0.46 -11.21
CA PRO A 254 0.98 -0.67 -11.93
C PRO A 254 1.69 -2.00 -11.63
N VAL A 255 2.93 -1.96 -11.14
CA VAL A 255 3.67 -3.13 -10.67
C VAL A 255 2.93 -3.90 -9.56
N PHE A 256 2.10 -3.23 -8.75
CA PHE A 256 1.27 -3.88 -7.73
C PHE A 256 -0.11 -4.25 -8.26
N LYS A 257 -0.11 -5.14 -9.28
CA LYS A 257 -1.32 -5.66 -9.95
C LYS A 257 -2.45 -6.00 -8.97
N ILE A 258 -2.13 -6.79 -7.94
CA ILE A 258 -3.07 -7.25 -6.91
C ILE A 258 -2.41 -7.10 -5.54
N THR A 259 -2.64 -6.00 -4.81
CA THR A 259 -2.09 -5.86 -3.44
C THR A 259 -2.63 -6.93 -2.49
N ASP A 260 -3.75 -7.55 -2.83
CA ASP A 260 -4.39 -8.58 -2.02
C ASP A 260 -3.71 -9.96 -2.17
N ASP A 261 -2.90 -10.15 -3.22
CA ASP A 261 -2.20 -11.40 -3.50
C ASP A 261 -0.77 -11.37 -2.95
N LYS A 262 -0.68 -11.65 -1.65
CA LYS A 262 0.57 -11.69 -0.89
C LYS A 262 1.61 -12.63 -1.46
N SER A 263 1.20 -13.63 -2.24
CA SER A 263 2.15 -14.58 -2.84
C SER A 263 3.01 -13.95 -3.94
N LEU A 264 2.53 -12.90 -4.62
CA LEU A 264 3.29 -12.25 -5.70
C LEU A 264 4.56 -11.61 -5.16
N THR A 265 4.48 -11.11 -3.93
CA THR A 265 5.63 -10.61 -3.18
C THR A 265 6.69 -11.71 -2.98
N TYR A 266 6.29 -12.92 -2.56
CA TYR A 266 7.22 -14.04 -2.39
C TYR A 266 7.74 -14.56 -3.73
N LEU A 267 6.91 -14.55 -4.77
CA LEU A 267 7.31 -14.93 -6.12
C LEU A 267 8.38 -13.98 -6.68
N ALA A 268 8.17 -12.67 -6.52
CA ALA A 268 9.15 -11.65 -6.88
C ALA A 268 10.46 -11.84 -6.10
N SER A 269 10.38 -12.09 -4.79
CA SER A 269 11.55 -12.38 -3.96
C SER A 269 12.29 -13.65 -4.41
N TYR A 270 11.58 -14.68 -4.85
CA TYR A 270 12.18 -15.92 -5.35
C TYR A 270 12.93 -15.68 -6.66
N PHE A 271 12.34 -14.95 -7.61
CA PHE A 271 13.01 -14.61 -8.87
C PHE A 271 14.21 -13.67 -8.67
N ALA A 272 14.20 -12.82 -7.63
CA ALA A 272 15.28 -11.90 -7.31
C ALA A 272 16.26 -12.43 -6.25
N LYS A 273 16.18 -13.72 -5.85
CA LYS A 273 16.89 -14.25 -4.66
C LYS A 273 18.40 -13.98 -4.67
N GLU A 274 19.08 -14.17 -5.80
CA GLU A 274 20.54 -13.98 -5.91
C GLU A 274 20.95 -12.51 -5.71
N LEU A 275 20.11 -11.56 -6.14
CA LEU A 275 20.32 -10.15 -5.89
C LEU A 275 20.08 -9.83 -4.41
N LEU A 276 18.98 -10.34 -3.85
CA LEU A 276 18.55 -10.08 -2.49
C LEU A 276 19.51 -10.67 -1.42
N GLU A 277 20.13 -11.82 -1.69
CA GLU A 277 21.10 -12.45 -0.79
C GLU A 277 22.32 -11.56 -0.51
N LYS A 278 22.77 -10.76 -1.49
CA LYS A 278 23.84 -9.75 -1.32
C LYS A 278 23.51 -8.69 -0.26
N TYR A 279 22.22 -8.53 0.03
CA TYR A 279 21.68 -7.58 0.99
C TYR A 279 21.21 -8.23 2.29
N ASN A 280 21.60 -9.48 2.57
CA ASN A 280 21.19 -10.24 3.75
C ASN A 280 19.69 -10.55 3.82
N LEU A 281 18.99 -10.52 2.67
CA LEU A 281 17.61 -10.98 2.60
C LEU A 281 17.57 -12.49 2.37
N LYS A 282 16.68 -13.15 3.11
CA LYS A 282 16.33 -14.56 2.93
C LYS A 282 15.01 -14.68 2.21
N TYR A 283 14.89 -15.72 1.39
CA TYR A 283 13.62 -16.11 0.79
C TYR A 283 12.89 -17.10 1.70
N LEU A 284 11.56 -17.08 1.63
CA LEU A 284 10.70 -18.04 2.31
C LEU A 284 10.12 -19.00 1.29
N MET A 285 9.98 -20.27 1.69
CA MET A 285 9.19 -21.20 0.90
C MET A 285 7.72 -20.76 0.90
N PHE A 286 7.06 -20.84 -0.25
CA PHE A 286 5.63 -20.52 -0.34
C PHE A 286 4.96 -21.29 -1.48
N THR A 287 3.63 -21.42 -1.37
CA THR A 287 2.76 -21.90 -2.45
C THR A 287 1.37 -21.30 -2.29
N LYS A 288 0.53 -21.42 -3.33
CA LYS A 288 -0.90 -21.13 -3.27
C LYS A 288 -1.72 -22.41 -3.10
N ALA A 289 -2.90 -22.29 -2.51
CA ALA A 289 -3.94 -23.29 -2.57
C ALA A 289 -5.25 -22.67 -3.09
N PHE A 290 -5.80 -23.18 -4.19
CA PHE A 290 -6.91 -22.53 -4.90
C PHE A 290 -8.31 -22.89 -4.38
N ASN A 291 -8.41 -23.95 -3.59
CA ASN A 291 -9.63 -24.40 -2.94
C ASN A 291 -9.29 -25.22 -1.70
N GLU A 292 -10.31 -25.66 -0.96
CA GLU A 292 -10.13 -26.37 0.31
C GLU A 292 -9.41 -27.70 0.17
N ASN A 293 -9.76 -28.49 -0.85
CA ASN A 293 -9.13 -29.79 -1.09
C ASN A 293 -7.65 -29.64 -1.44
N ASP A 294 -7.31 -28.64 -2.26
CA ASP A 294 -5.94 -28.29 -2.59
C ASP A 294 -5.17 -27.80 -1.35
N LEU A 295 -5.82 -27.01 -0.48
CA LEU A 295 -5.24 -26.54 0.78
C LEU A 295 -4.95 -27.71 1.72
N LEU A 296 -5.91 -28.60 1.96
CA LEU A 296 -5.73 -29.80 2.79
C LEU A 296 -4.61 -30.70 2.28
N LYS A 297 -4.55 -30.94 0.96
CA LYS A 297 -3.51 -31.74 0.32
C LYS A 297 -2.13 -31.12 0.53
N LYS A 298 -2.01 -29.81 0.29
CA LYS A 298 -0.74 -29.08 0.45
C LYS A 298 -0.32 -29.00 1.92
N LEU A 299 -1.26 -28.79 2.84
CA LEU A 299 -0.99 -28.81 4.29
C LEU A 299 -0.49 -30.18 4.76
N THR A 300 -1.14 -31.25 4.32
CA THR A 300 -0.67 -32.62 4.61
C THR A 300 0.74 -32.84 4.08
N HIS A 301 0.99 -32.45 2.83
CA HIS A 301 2.31 -32.58 2.22
C HIS A 301 3.39 -31.81 2.98
N ILE A 302 3.12 -30.57 3.43
CA ILE A 302 4.14 -29.81 4.15
C ILE A 302 4.49 -30.44 5.50
N ILE A 303 3.48 -30.93 6.25
CA ILE A 303 3.68 -31.58 7.54
C ILE A 303 4.47 -32.89 7.38
N GLU A 304 4.25 -33.62 6.29
CA GLU A 304 4.96 -34.87 5.99
C GLU A 304 6.42 -34.68 5.60
N ASN A 305 6.74 -33.59 4.91
CA ASN A 305 8.01 -33.46 4.19
C ASN A 305 8.92 -32.36 4.75
N TYR A 306 8.41 -31.50 5.64
CA TYR A 306 9.16 -30.37 6.17
C TYR A 306 9.01 -30.27 7.69
N ASP A 307 10.13 -30.41 8.40
CA ASP A 307 10.21 -30.17 9.84
C ASP A 307 10.35 -28.66 10.14
N LYS A 308 9.36 -27.88 9.69
CA LYS A 308 9.35 -26.41 9.83
C LYS A 308 7.93 -25.86 10.03
N PRO A 309 7.76 -24.76 10.78
CA PRO A 309 6.48 -24.11 10.91
C PRO A 309 6.10 -23.35 9.64
N PHE A 310 4.81 -23.38 9.31
CA PHE A 310 4.21 -22.62 8.21
C PHE A 310 3.08 -21.74 8.72
N ILE A 311 2.59 -20.84 7.87
CA ILE A 311 1.41 -20.03 8.11
C ILE A 311 0.50 -20.10 6.88
N ILE A 312 -0.82 -20.18 7.11
CA ILE A 312 -1.82 -19.99 6.07
C ILE A 312 -2.36 -18.57 6.13
N LYS A 313 -2.58 -17.95 4.96
CA LYS A 313 -3.13 -16.59 4.84
C LYS A 313 -4.24 -16.57 3.77
N PRO A 314 -5.45 -16.12 4.09
CA PRO A 314 -6.51 -15.96 3.10
C PRO A 314 -6.19 -14.84 2.11
N ASN A 315 -6.66 -14.98 0.87
CA ASN A 315 -6.59 -13.95 -0.16
C ASN A 315 -7.38 -12.71 0.25
N GLY A 316 -6.85 -11.52 -0.06
CA GLY A 316 -7.53 -10.25 0.23
C GLY A 316 -7.82 -9.97 1.71
N GLY A 317 -7.13 -10.69 2.61
CA GLY A 317 -7.17 -10.46 4.04
C GLY A 317 -6.15 -9.39 4.47
N SER A 318 -6.55 -8.50 5.38
CA SER A 318 -5.69 -7.47 5.97
C SER A 318 -5.77 -7.46 7.50
N GLY A 319 -4.70 -6.96 8.15
CA GLY A 319 -4.60 -6.88 9.62
C GLY A 319 -4.66 -8.24 10.32
N GLY A 320 -4.03 -9.28 9.76
CA GLY A 320 -3.87 -10.59 10.41
C GLY A 320 -5.11 -11.49 10.53
N ALA A 321 -6.29 -11.03 10.07
CA ALA A 321 -7.52 -11.82 10.13
C ALA A 321 -7.41 -13.10 9.26
N GLY A 322 -7.63 -14.26 9.89
CA GLY A 322 -7.52 -15.56 9.24
C GLY A 322 -6.08 -16.06 9.01
N VAL A 323 -5.06 -15.36 9.51
CA VAL A 323 -3.68 -15.88 9.45
C VAL A 323 -3.46 -16.93 10.53
N ILE A 324 -3.29 -18.21 10.21
CA ILE A 324 -3.15 -19.27 11.22
C ILE A 324 -1.79 -19.97 11.05
N PRO A 325 -0.99 -20.12 12.13
CA PRO A 325 0.22 -20.93 12.10
C PRO A 325 -0.09 -22.42 12.05
N ILE A 326 0.78 -23.17 11.37
CA ILE A 326 0.76 -24.62 11.21
C ILE A 326 2.07 -25.14 11.80
N SER A 327 1.97 -25.94 12.86
CA SER A 327 3.11 -26.58 13.50
C SER A 327 3.71 -27.67 12.61
N PRO A 328 5.04 -27.93 12.64
CA PRO A 328 5.63 -29.10 11.99
C PRO A 328 4.99 -30.42 12.45
N ASN A 329 4.53 -30.47 13.70
CA ASN A 329 3.94 -31.65 14.33
C ASN A 329 2.39 -31.56 14.42
N GLU A 330 1.76 -30.75 13.57
CA GLU A 330 0.31 -30.59 13.58
C GLU A 330 -0.41 -31.91 13.23
N ASP A 331 -1.47 -32.23 13.97
CA ASP A 331 -2.28 -33.43 13.68
C ASP A 331 -3.13 -33.18 12.42
N ARG A 332 -3.04 -34.12 11.48
CA ARG A 332 -3.81 -34.08 10.22
C ARG A 332 -5.31 -34.04 10.46
N ALA A 333 -5.78 -34.66 11.55
CA ALA A 333 -7.20 -34.63 11.93
C ALA A 333 -7.68 -33.19 12.19
N ASN A 334 -6.81 -32.30 12.64
CA ASN A 334 -7.13 -30.92 13.00
C ASN A 334 -7.12 -29.96 11.81
N LEU A 335 -6.60 -30.36 10.64
CA LEU A 335 -6.40 -29.43 9.52
C LEU A 335 -7.71 -28.80 9.03
N LYS A 336 -8.82 -29.55 9.05
CA LYS A 336 -10.14 -29.00 8.69
C LYS A 336 -10.58 -27.92 9.67
N ASP A 337 -10.43 -28.17 10.97
CA ASP A 337 -10.81 -27.21 12.02
C ASP A 337 -9.94 -25.94 11.96
N ILE A 338 -8.66 -26.08 11.63
CA ILE A 338 -7.75 -24.96 11.39
C ILE A 338 -8.22 -24.09 10.21
N ILE A 339 -8.61 -24.72 9.09
CA ILE A 339 -9.12 -24.01 7.91
C ILE A 339 -10.44 -23.30 8.25
N GLU A 340 -11.35 -23.95 8.97
CA GLU A 340 -12.62 -23.34 9.39
C GLU A 340 -12.41 -22.18 10.37
N LYS A 341 -11.48 -22.30 11.33
CA LYS A 341 -11.08 -21.19 12.20
C LYS A 341 -10.55 -20.01 11.39
N SER A 342 -9.66 -20.28 10.43
CA SER A 342 -9.13 -19.25 9.53
C SER A 342 -10.24 -18.51 8.78
N LYS A 343 -11.16 -19.25 8.15
CA LYS A 343 -12.32 -18.67 7.44
C LYS A 343 -13.21 -17.85 8.38
N LYS A 344 -13.48 -18.36 9.58
CA LYS A 344 -14.31 -17.66 10.58
C LYS A 344 -13.71 -16.30 10.95
N GLU A 345 -12.42 -16.25 11.24
CA GLU A 345 -11.72 -14.99 11.52
C GLU A 345 -11.73 -14.04 10.31
N PHE A 346 -11.52 -14.56 9.10
CA PHE A 346 -11.59 -13.75 7.87
C PHE A 346 -12.99 -13.16 7.64
N PHE A 347 -14.04 -13.97 7.72
CA PHE A 347 -15.42 -13.52 7.49
C PHE A 347 -15.95 -12.59 8.58
N ALA A 348 -15.47 -12.72 9.81
CA ALA A 348 -15.80 -11.78 10.89
C ALA A 348 -15.41 -10.34 10.52
N LYS A 349 -14.32 -10.16 9.76
CA LYS A 349 -13.84 -8.84 9.32
C LYS A 349 -14.33 -8.43 7.94
N PHE A 350 -14.39 -9.36 6.98
CA PHE A 350 -14.61 -9.03 5.57
C PHE A 350 -15.93 -9.53 4.96
N MET A 351 -16.86 -10.02 5.79
CA MET A 351 -18.16 -10.57 5.40
C MET A 351 -18.06 -11.92 4.65
N LYS A 352 -19.14 -12.70 4.71
CA LYS A 352 -19.18 -14.08 4.17
C LYS A 352 -19.25 -14.18 2.64
N ASN A 353 -19.52 -13.08 1.95
CA ASN A 353 -19.62 -13.05 0.49
C ASN A 353 -18.26 -12.92 -0.22
N ARG A 354 -17.16 -12.69 0.51
CA ARG A 354 -15.81 -12.71 -0.07
C ARG A 354 -15.27 -14.12 -0.15
N ASN A 355 -14.51 -14.40 -1.21
CA ASN A 355 -13.79 -15.66 -1.36
C ASN A 355 -12.40 -15.57 -0.68
N PRO A 356 -12.08 -16.40 0.33
CA PRO A 356 -10.77 -16.39 0.98
C PRO A 356 -9.67 -17.09 0.14
N TYR A 357 -10.02 -17.69 -1.00
CA TYR A 357 -9.08 -18.34 -1.91
C TYR A 357 -8.55 -17.39 -3.00
N PRO A 358 -7.36 -17.66 -3.57
CA PRO A 358 -6.40 -18.69 -3.16
C PRO A 358 -5.72 -18.38 -1.81
N TYR A 359 -5.61 -19.37 -0.93
CA TYR A 359 -4.80 -19.24 0.27
C TYR A 359 -3.32 -19.21 -0.09
N THR A 360 -2.55 -18.37 0.60
CA THR A 360 -1.09 -18.46 0.59
C THR A 360 -0.64 -19.34 1.74
N ILE A 361 0.17 -20.35 1.46
CA ILE A 361 0.88 -21.17 2.45
C ILE A 361 2.34 -20.74 2.40
N GLN A 362 2.91 -20.35 3.54
CA GLN A 362 4.24 -19.73 3.59
C GLN A 362 5.02 -20.26 4.79
N GLU A 363 6.31 -20.51 4.61
CA GLU A 363 7.24 -20.78 5.71
C GLU A 363 7.17 -19.61 6.70
N MET A 364 7.04 -19.95 7.98
CA MET A 364 7.00 -18.94 9.01
C MET A 364 8.38 -18.29 9.12
N ALA A 365 8.45 -16.98 8.91
CA ALA A 365 9.69 -16.24 9.05
C ALA A 365 10.22 -16.38 10.47
N GLN A 366 11.50 -16.72 10.60
CA GLN A 366 12.19 -16.57 11.88
C GLN A 366 12.19 -15.09 12.26
N PHE A 367 11.98 -14.82 13.54
CA PHE A 367 11.96 -13.47 14.08
C PHE A 367 12.85 -13.38 15.31
N CYS A 368 13.42 -12.20 15.53
CA CYS A 368 14.07 -11.84 16.78
C CYS A 368 13.14 -10.99 17.63
N LEU A 369 13.48 -10.88 18.92
CA LEU A 369 12.76 -10.04 19.86
C LEU A 369 13.55 -8.75 20.10
N ILE A 370 12.85 -7.68 20.42
CA ILE A 370 13.42 -6.42 20.88
C ILE A 370 13.02 -6.18 22.34
N ASP A 371 13.95 -5.69 23.15
CA ASP A 371 13.65 -5.22 24.49
C ASP A 371 13.01 -3.83 24.41
N TRP A 372 11.76 -3.71 24.84
CA TRP A 372 10.99 -2.47 24.81
C TRP A 372 10.08 -2.37 26.04
N LYS A 373 10.03 -1.21 26.71
CA LYS A 373 9.23 -0.97 27.93
C LYS A 373 9.26 -2.12 28.96
N ASN A 374 10.46 -2.64 29.25
CA ASN A 374 10.71 -3.75 30.19
C ASN A 374 10.10 -5.10 29.78
N GLY A 375 9.85 -5.32 28.49
CA GLY A 375 9.39 -6.58 27.93
C GLY A 375 10.16 -6.96 26.67
N LYS A 376 10.07 -8.24 26.29
CA LYS A 376 10.52 -8.70 24.97
C LYS A 376 9.34 -8.68 24.02
N HIS A 377 9.51 -8.06 22.86
CA HIS A 377 8.43 -7.89 21.88
C HIS A 377 8.87 -8.39 20.52
N THR A 378 7.91 -8.92 19.76
CA THR A 378 8.12 -9.10 18.32
C THR A 378 8.04 -7.75 17.63
N TYR A 379 8.78 -7.60 16.54
CA TYR A 379 8.73 -6.40 15.72
C TYR A 379 9.00 -6.74 14.26
N ASP A 380 8.52 -5.87 13.39
CA ASP A 380 8.86 -5.85 11.98
C ASP A 380 9.30 -4.44 11.57
N ILE A 381 9.96 -4.33 10.42
CA ILE A 381 10.42 -3.04 9.87
C ILE A 381 9.67 -2.78 8.57
N ARG A 382 9.01 -1.62 8.49
CA ARG A 382 8.47 -1.10 7.23
C ARG A 382 9.43 -0.07 6.66
N ILE A 383 9.86 -0.24 5.42
CA ILE A 383 10.72 0.73 4.72
C ILE A 383 9.90 1.39 3.61
N TYR A 384 9.88 2.72 3.59
CA TYR A 384 9.23 3.53 2.56
C TYR A 384 10.23 3.94 1.47
N MET A 385 9.76 3.95 0.23
CA MET A 385 10.56 4.33 -0.93
C MET A 385 9.70 5.04 -1.97
N ALA A 386 10.34 5.92 -2.73
CA ALA A 386 9.72 6.66 -3.82
C ALA A 386 10.66 6.70 -5.03
N GLN A 387 10.09 6.86 -6.21
CA GLN A 387 10.86 7.22 -7.40
C GLN A 387 11.11 8.73 -7.40
N LYS A 388 12.28 9.14 -7.85
CA LYS A 388 12.57 10.50 -8.27
C LYS A 388 13.53 10.47 -9.45
N ASP A 389 13.18 11.13 -10.55
CA ASP A 389 14.01 11.19 -11.76
C ASP A 389 14.50 9.80 -12.24
N GLY A 390 13.60 8.80 -12.24
CA GLY A 390 13.92 7.42 -12.63
C GLY A 390 14.80 6.64 -11.64
N LYS A 391 15.02 7.14 -10.42
CA LYS A 391 15.75 6.44 -9.36
C LYS A 391 14.87 6.13 -8.16
N ILE A 392 15.07 4.96 -7.56
CA ILE A 392 14.50 4.61 -6.25
C ILE A 392 15.28 5.35 -5.15
N VAL A 393 14.54 6.12 -4.37
CA VAL A 393 15.02 6.85 -3.20
C VAL A 393 14.37 6.24 -1.95
N PRO A 394 15.16 5.73 -0.99
CA PRO A 394 14.63 5.35 0.31
C PRO A 394 14.21 6.61 1.05
N ILE A 395 13.04 6.59 1.69
CA ILE A 395 12.50 7.75 2.40
C ILE A 395 12.83 7.67 3.89
N GLY A 396 12.61 6.50 4.47
CA GLY A 396 12.71 6.22 5.89
C GLY A 396 12.04 4.89 6.19
N GLY A 397 11.85 4.58 7.47
CA GLY A 397 11.18 3.37 7.89
C GLY A 397 10.64 3.45 9.30
N LEU A 398 9.80 2.48 9.66
CA LEU A 398 9.17 2.36 10.97
C LEU A 398 9.49 0.99 11.54
N ALA A 399 9.91 0.94 12.80
CA ALA A 399 9.89 -0.29 13.57
C ALA A 399 8.50 -0.43 14.20
N ARG A 400 7.76 -1.46 13.78
CA ARG A 400 6.41 -1.76 14.31
C ARG A 400 6.54 -2.81 15.40
N ILE A 401 6.40 -2.40 16.65
CA ILE A 401 6.55 -3.27 17.83
C ILE A 401 5.17 -3.75 18.29
N ALA A 402 5.06 -5.04 18.61
CA ALA A 402 3.86 -5.62 19.20
C ALA A 402 3.60 -5.04 20.59
N ARG A 403 2.33 -4.70 20.91
CA ARG A 403 1.96 -4.08 22.20
C ARG A 403 2.18 -5.00 23.38
N GLY A 404 1.84 -6.29 23.21
CA GLY A 404 2.01 -7.31 24.24
C GLY A 404 3.43 -7.86 24.26
N ASN A 405 3.89 -8.24 25.45
CA ASN A 405 5.14 -8.99 25.60
C ASN A 405 4.98 -10.35 24.92
N TYR A 406 6.03 -10.83 24.28
CA TYR A 406 6.09 -12.17 23.71
C TYR A 406 6.13 -13.21 24.84
N GLN A 407 5.10 -14.05 24.93
CA GLN A 407 4.94 -15.08 25.96
C GLN A 407 5.33 -16.49 25.48
N GLY A 408 6.02 -16.62 24.34
CA GLY A 408 6.39 -17.92 23.76
C GLY A 408 5.32 -18.56 22.90
N ASN A 409 4.14 -17.97 22.80
CA ASN A 409 3.03 -18.38 21.92
C ASN A 409 2.66 -17.26 20.93
N LEU A 410 2.06 -17.65 19.80
CA LEU A 410 1.62 -16.74 18.73
C LEU A 410 0.20 -16.21 18.98
N ASP A 411 -0.15 -15.91 20.23
CA ASP A 411 -1.45 -15.33 20.52
C ASP A 411 -1.53 -13.92 19.94
N LYS A 412 -2.52 -13.73 19.06
CA LYS A 412 -2.75 -12.51 18.29
C LYS A 412 -3.24 -11.38 19.21
N GLN A 413 -2.33 -10.70 19.90
CA GLN A 413 -2.61 -9.35 20.36
C GLN A 413 -2.19 -8.38 19.25
N GLU A 414 -3.18 -7.73 18.62
CA GLU A 414 -2.98 -6.84 17.49
C GLU A 414 -1.99 -5.69 17.77
N PHE A 415 -1.21 -5.37 16.73
CA PHE A 415 -0.17 -4.33 16.54
C PHE A 415 -0.70 -2.88 16.74
N VAL A 416 0.04 -1.76 16.89
CA VAL A 416 1.45 -1.34 16.73
C VAL A 416 1.78 -0.30 17.84
N VAL A 417 3.02 -0.23 18.31
CA VAL A 417 3.65 1.04 18.74
C VAL A 417 4.86 1.31 17.83
N ASN A 418 4.98 2.53 17.32
CA ASN A 418 5.99 2.91 16.33
C ASN A 418 7.14 3.66 17.01
N LEU A 419 8.36 3.35 16.60
CA LEU A 419 9.58 4.11 16.90
C LEU A 419 10.24 4.55 15.59
#